data_AF-A0A534SR50-F1
#
_entry.id   AF-A0A534SR50-F1
#
_cell.length_a   1.000
_cell.length_b   1.000
_cell.length_c   1.000
_cell.angle_alpha   90.00
_cell.angle_beta   90.00
_cell.angle_gamma   90.00
#
_symmetry.space_group_name_H-M   'P 1'
#
loop_
_entity.id
_entity.type
_entity.pdbx_description
1 polymer ?
#
loop_
_entity_poly.entity_id
_entity_poly.type
_entity_poly.pdbx_seq_one_letter_code
_entity_poly.pdbx_strand_id
1 'polypeptide(L)'
;MTFSLTIETVKGRQLSLVAEAKAALQFRDFEEQSYTRGFQFIAGIDEAGRGPLAGPVVAAAVILPRGFTHAEIKDSKLLSALQREKLAPVIRQESLCWGLGVGEVDEIDRINILQASLLAMVKALAAL
;
A
#
# COMPACT_ATOMS: atom_id res chain seq x y z
N MET A 1 13.18 -40.53 -29.56
CA MET A 1 13.70 -39.15 -29.59
C MET A 1 13.16 -38.42 -28.37
N THR A 2 13.96 -38.41 -27.30
CA THR A 2 13.59 -37.82 -26.01
C THR A 2 13.95 -36.33 -26.06
N PHE A 3 12.95 -35.46 -26.15
CA PHE A 3 13.16 -34.02 -26.00
C PHE A 3 13.23 -33.71 -24.50
N SER A 4 14.45 -33.71 -23.96
CA SER A 4 14.75 -33.13 -22.66
C SER A 4 14.72 -31.61 -22.79
N LEU A 5 13.61 -30.98 -22.37
CA LEU A 5 13.54 -29.54 -22.22
C LEU A 5 14.41 -29.17 -21.01
N THR A 6 15.59 -28.62 -21.26
CA THR A 6 16.56 -28.20 -20.24
C THR A 6 15.98 -27.08 -19.38
N ILE A 7 15.51 -27.44 -18.18
CA ILE A 7 15.06 -26.51 -17.13
C ILE A 7 16.30 -26.06 -16.34
N GLU A 8 17.11 -25.14 -16.88
CA GLU A 8 18.28 -24.63 -16.15
C GLU A 8 18.36 -23.11 -16.00
N THR A 9 17.29 -22.36 -16.31
CA THR A 9 17.35 -20.89 -16.25
C THR A 9 16.15 -20.21 -15.59
N VAL A 10 15.46 -20.84 -14.61
CA VAL A 10 14.28 -20.22 -13.95
C VAL A 10 14.15 -20.45 -12.44
N LYS A 11 15.15 -20.98 -11.72
CA LYS A 11 14.99 -21.20 -10.26
C LYS A 11 14.86 -19.91 -9.44
N GLY A 12 15.63 -18.86 -9.77
CA GLY A 12 15.63 -17.61 -8.99
C GLY A 12 14.34 -16.77 -9.13
N ARG A 13 13.81 -16.66 -10.35
CA ARG A 13 12.61 -15.83 -10.66
C ARG A 13 11.31 -16.51 -10.25
N GLN A 14 11.28 -17.85 -10.27
CA GLN A 14 10.12 -18.62 -9.83
C GLN A 14 9.99 -18.61 -8.29
N LEU A 15 11.10 -18.70 -7.56
CA LEU A 15 11.11 -18.56 -6.11
C LEU A 15 10.65 -17.17 -5.63
N SER A 16 11.07 -16.09 -6.31
CA SER A 16 10.64 -14.73 -5.97
C SER A 16 9.14 -14.50 -6.23
N LEU A 17 8.62 -15.00 -7.35
CA LEU A 17 7.19 -14.94 -7.69
C LEU A 17 6.32 -15.68 -6.66
N VAL A 18 6.77 -16.85 -6.22
CA VAL A 18 6.05 -17.65 -5.21
C VAL A 18 6.08 -16.94 -3.84
N ALA A 19 7.20 -16.31 -3.46
CA ALA A 19 7.29 -15.53 -2.23
C ALA A 19 6.40 -14.28 -2.23
N GLU A 20 6.39 -13.52 -3.33
CA GLU A 20 5.52 -12.36 -3.50
C GLU A 20 4.04 -12.73 -3.49
N ALA A 21 3.68 -13.84 -4.15
CA ALA A 21 2.31 -14.36 -4.12
C ALA A 21 1.90 -14.77 -2.69
N LYS A 22 2.81 -15.36 -1.92
CA LYS A 22 2.56 -15.78 -0.54
C LYS A 22 2.38 -14.60 0.42
N ALA A 23 3.16 -13.53 0.25
CA ALA A 23 3.00 -12.30 1.02
C ALA A 23 1.69 -11.58 0.66
N ALA A 24 1.35 -11.51 -0.64
CA ALA A 24 0.06 -10.97 -1.08
C ALA A 24 -1.14 -11.78 -0.55
N LEU A 25 -1.00 -13.11 -0.44
CA LEU A 25 -1.99 -13.97 0.20
C LEU A 25 -2.16 -13.64 1.69
N GLN A 26 -1.07 -13.42 2.42
CA GLN A 26 -1.14 -13.06 3.85
C GLN A 26 -1.88 -11.74 4.13
N PHE A 27 -1.70 -10.72 3.29
CA PHE A 27 -2.44 -9.46 3.47
C PHE A 27 -3.93 -9.60 3.15
N ARG A 28 -4.29 -10.45 2.17
CA ARG A 28 -5.69 -10.74 1.87
C ARG A 28 -6.42 -11.43 3.01
N ASP A 29 -5.71 -12.17 3.87
CA ASP A 29 -6.34 -12.84 5.00
C ASP A 29 -7.04 -11.84 5.94
N PHE A 30 -6.47 -10.65 6.15
CA PHE A 30 -7.08 -9.61 6.99
C PHE A 30 -8.30 -8.96 6.32
N GLU A 31 -8.22 -8.70 5.01
CA GLU A 31 -9.35 -8.14 4.26
C GLU A 31 -10.52 -9.13 4.19
N GLU A 32 -10.27 -10.39 3.85
CA GLU A 32 -11.30 -11.42 3.76
C GLU A 32 -11.94 -11.75 5.12
N GLN A 33 -11.17 -11.74 6.20
CA GLN A 33 -11.73 -11.84 7.55
C GLN A 33 -12.67 -10.67 7.87
N SER A 34 -12.33 -9.45 7.45
CA SER A 34 -13.17 -8.29 7.67
C SER A 34 -14.46 -8.36 6.84
N TYR A 35 -14.39 -8.79 5.58
CA TYR A 35 -15.59 -9.05 4.77
C TYR A 35 -16.48 -10.14 5.40
N THR A 36 -15.89 -11.22 5.89
CA THR A 36 -16.63 -12.31 6.57
C THR A 36 -17.34 -11.82 7.83
N ARG A 37 -16.79 -10.81 8.51
CA ARG A 37 -17.41 -10.15 9.67
C ARG A 37 -18.52 -9.14 9.29
N GLY A 38 -18.82 -8.97 8.01
CA GLY A 38 -19.90 -8.11 7.51
C GLY A 38 -19.48 -6.67 7.20
N PHE A 39 -18.19 -6.33 7.28
CA PHE A 39 -17.71 -5.02 6.82
C PHE A 39 -17.81 -4.95 5.29
N GLN A 40 -18.36 -3.85 4.76
CA GLN A 40 -18.56 -3.67 3.32
C GLN A 40 -17.42 -2.92 2.64
N PHE A 41 -16.78 -2.00 3.38
CA PHE A 41 -15.68 -1.18 2.89
C PHE A 41 -14.49 -1.34 3.84
N ILE A 42 -13.32 -1.57 3.25
CA ILE A 42 -12.06 -1.72 3.99
C ILE A 42 -11.11 -0.66 3.45
N ALA A 43 -10.65 0.23 4.33
CA ALA A 43 -9.66 1.24 4.01
C ALA A 43 -8.27 0.76 4.42
N GLY A 44 -7.34 0.77 3.46
CA GLY A 44 -5.90 0.70 3.76
C GLY A 44 -5.40 2.10 4.08
N ILE A 45 -4.55 2.22 5.11
CA ILE A 45 -4.01 3.50 5.57
C ILE A 45 -2.51 3.37 5.78
N ASP A 46 -1.74 4.35 5.27
CA ASP A 46 -0.28 4.41 5.43
C ASP A 46 0.22 5.87 5.42
N GLU A 47 1.38 6.12 6.03
CA GLU A 47 2.01 7.44 6.11
C GLU A 47 3.41 7.53 5.52
N ALA A 48 3.74 8.71 5.00
CA ALA A 48 5.08 9.08 4.53
C ALA A 48 5.53 10.39 5.18
N GLY A 49 6.82 10.53 5.44
CA GLY A 49 7.39 11.76 6.01
C GLY A 49 7.71 11.70 7.51
N ARG A 50 7.66 10.52 8.14
CA ARG A 50 8.03 10.35 9.56
C ARG A 50 9.53 10.45 9.86
N GLY A 51 10.39 10.13 8.88
CA GLY A 51 11.85 10.05 9.05
C GLY A 51 12.66 11.28 8.61
N PRO A 52 12.26 12.05 7.57
CA PRO A 52 12.98 13.25 7.16
C PRO A 52 13.07 14.32 8.26
N LEU A 53 14.11 15.17 8.19
CA LEU A 53 14.30 16.31 9.11
C LEU A 53 13.40 17.51 8.82
N ALA A 54 12.77 17.55 7.64
CA ALA A 54 11.95 18.66 7.19
C ALA A 54 10.76 18.16 6.39
N GLY A 55 9.69 18.95 6.42
CA GLY A 55 8.44 18.66 5.74
C GLY A 55 7.39 18.00 6.66
N PRO A 56 6.12 18.00 6.22
CA PRO A 56 5.04 17.41 6.98
C PRO A 56 5.09 15.88 6.94
N VAL A 57 4.29 15.25 7.79
CA VAL A 57 3.89 13.86 7.61
C VAL A 57 2.56 13.82 6.86
N VAL A 58 2.48 13.00 5.82
CA VAL A 58 1.28 12.86 4.99
C VAL A 58 0.81 11.42 5.07
N ALA A 59 -0.47 11.23 5.36
CA ALA A 59 -1.12 9.92 5.32
C ALA A 59 -2.13 9.87 4.19
N ALA A 60 -2.32 8.67 3.65
CA ALA A 60 -3.38 8.38 2.70
C ALA A 60 -4.27 7.27 3.25
N ALA A 61 -5.57 7.39 3.01
CA ALA A 61 -6.53 6.33 3.22
C ALA A 61 -7.15 5.98 1.86
N VAL A 62 -7.25 4.69 1.54
CA VAL A 62 -7.74 4.22 0.23
C VAL A 62 -8.64 3.01 0.42
N ILE A 63 -9.84 3.06 -0.18
CA ILE A 63 -10.77 1.94 -0.27
C ILE A 63 -10.72 1.40 -1.69
N LEU A 64 -10.23 0.19 -1.86
CA LEU A 64 -10.20 -0.50 -3.16
C LEU A 64 -11.41 -1.43 -3.32
N PRO A 65 -11.86 -1.72 -4.55
CA PRO A 65 -12.88 -2.73 -4.80
C PRO A 65 -12.45 -4.10 -4.22
N ARG A 66 -13.42 -4.87 -3.71
CA ARG A 66 -13.13 -6.22 -3.20
C ARG A 66 -12.48 -7.07 -4.30
N GLY A 67 -11.36 -7.71 -3.97
CA GLY A 67 -10.61 -8.53 -4.92
C GLY A 67 -9.81 -7.73 -5.94
N PHE A 68 -9.63 -6.41 -5.75
CA PHE A 68 -8.75 -5.59 -6.57
C PHE A 68 -7.32 -6.15 -6.54
N THR A 69 -6.70 -6.23 -7.72
CA THR A 69 -5.32 -6.66 -7.87
C THR A 69 -4.65 -5.91 -9.00
N HIS A 70 -3.42 -5.44 -8.78
CA HIS A 70 -2.61 -4.86 -9.85
C HIS A 70 -1.20 -5.41 -9.75
N ALA A 71 -0.67 -5.95 -10.85
CA ALA A 71 0.61 -6.67 -10.84
C ALA A 71 1.79 -5.81 -10.36
N GLU A 72 1.74 -4.51 -10.65
CA GLU A 72 2.78 -3.53 -10.33
C GLU A 72 2.57 -2.81 -8.99
N ILE A 73 1.38 -2.87 -8.39
CA ILE A 73 1.11 -2.28 -7.07
C ILE A 73 1.52 -3.31 -6.02
N LYS A 74 2.82 -3.37 -5.75
CA LYS A 74 3.44 -4.15 -4.67
C LYS A 74 4.32 -3.21 -3.83
N ASP A 75 4.83 -3.72 -2.70
CA ASP A 75 5.56 -2.95 -1.67
C ASP A 75 6.39 -1.80 -2.27
N SER A 76 6.01 -0.57 -1.88
CA SER A 76 6.51 0.68 -2.45
C SER A 76 8.03 0.83 -2.34
N LYS A 77 8.67 0.04 -1.46
CA LYS A 77 10.13 -0.03 -1.27
C LYS A 77 10.90 -0.56 -2.48
N LEU A 78 10.23 -1.27 -3.40
CA LEU A 78 10.83 -1.76 -4.65
C LEU A 78 10.49 -0.90 -5.87
N LEU A 79 9.64 0.12 -5.70
CA LEU A 79 9.23 1.01 -6.79
C LEU A 79 10.14 2.24 -6.87
N SER A 80 10.64 2.52 -8.08
CA SER A 80 11.29 3.79 -8.40
C SER A 80 10.31 4.97 -8.29
N ALA A 81 10.83 6.19 -8.11
CA ALA A 81 10.00 7.40 -8.07
C ALA A 81 9.09 7.52 -9.30
N LEU A 82 9.62 7.25 -10.50
CA LEU A 82 8.87 7.27 -11.75
C LEU A 82 7.74 6.22 -11.79
N GLN A 83 7.95 5.02 -11.22
CA GLN A 83 6.89 4.02 -11.12
C GLN A 83 5.79 4.47 -10.16
N ARG A 84 6.14 5.09 -9.02
CA ARG A 84 5.15 5.62 -8.07
C ARG A 84 4.30 6.72 -8.69
N GLU A 85 4.92 7.63 -9.46
CA GLU A 85 4.21 8.69 -10.19
C GLU A 85 3.21 8.13 -11.20
N LYS A 86 3.54 6.99 -11.84
CA LYS A 86 2.63 6.32 -12.78
C LYS A 86 1.51 5.55 -12.09
N LEU A 87 1.77 4.94 -10.94
CA LEU A 87 0.81 4.09 -10.23
C LEU A 87 -0.16 4.88 -9.35
N ALA A 88 0.23 6.04 -8.83
CA ALA A 88 -0.66 6.85 -8.00
C ALA A 88 -1.96 7.28 -8.71
N PRO A 89 -1.94 7.73 -9.99
CA PRO A 89 -3.17 7.96 -10.76
C PRO A 89 -4.04 6.71 -10.92
N VAL A 90 -3.43 5.53 -11.15
CA VAL A 90 -4.15 4.26 -11.29
C VAL A 90 -4.91 3.94 -10.00
N ILE A 91 -4.24 4.04 -8.84
CA ILE A 91 -4.89 3.82 -7.54
C ILE A 91 -6.06 4.79 -7.34
N ARG A 92 -5.87 6.08 -7.63
CA ARG A 92 -6.93 7.09 -7.49
C ARG A 92 -8.13 6.82 -8.40
N GLN A 93 -7.88 6.32 -9.61
CA GLN A 93 -8.94 6.03 -10.58
C GLN A 93 -9.68 4.73 -10.25
N GLU A 94 -8.98 3.70 -9.77
CA GLU A 94 -9.58 2.38 -9.52
C GLU A 94 -10.12 2.21 -8.09
N SER A 95 -9.76 3.11 -7.18
CA SER A 95 -10.32 3.13 -5.83
C SER A 95 -11.79 3.56 -5.82
N LEU A 96 -12.55 2.99 -4.88
CA LEU A 96 -13.92 3.39 -4.60
C LEU A 96 -13.97 4.75 -3.91
N CYS A 97 -13.01 4.99 -3.02
CA CYS A 97 -12.79 6.28 -2.38
C CYS A 97 -11.34 6.38 -1.88
N TRP A 98 -10.81 7.59 -1.79
CA TRP A 98 -9.50 7.87 -1.22
C TRP A 98 -9.45 9.27 -0.62
N GLY A 99 -8.62 9.43 0.41
CA GLY A 99 -8.49 10.65 1.18
C GLY A 99 -7.04 10.87 1.60
N LEU A 100 -6.67 12.14 1.80
CA LEU A 100 -5.34 12.53 2.29
C LEU A 100 -5.47 13.31 3.58
N GLY A 101 -4.50 13.11 4.47
CA GLY A 101 -4.37 13.86 5.70
C GLY A 101 -2.94 14.33 5.88
N VAL A 102 -2.78 15.57 6.32
CA VAL A 102 -1.47 16.20 6.52
C VAL A 102 -1.31 16.56 8.00
N GLY A 103 -0.20 16.12 8.58
CA GLY A 103 0.33 16.59 9.85
C GLY A 103 1.42 17.61 9.55
N GLU A 104 1.09 18.89 9.70
CA GLU A 104 2.01 20.00 9.40
C GLU A 104 3.19 20.05 10.37
N VAL A 105 4.27 20.74 9.98
CA VAL A 105 5.50 20.83 10.80
C VAL A 105 5.22 21.43 12.18
N ASP A 106 4.37 22.46 12.24
CA ASP A 106 3.97 23.07 13.51
C ASP A 106 3.12 22.13 14.38
N GLU A 107 2.36 21.22 13.78
CA GLU A 107 1.69 20.14 14.50
C GLU A 107 2.72 19.14 15.04
N ILE A 108 3.66 18.68 14.21
CA ILE A 108 4.72 17.74 14.62
C ILE A 108 5.50 18.29 15.82
N ASP A 109 5.88 19.56 15.80
CA ASP A 109 6.62 20.20 16.89
C ASP A 109 5.79 20.27 18.18
N ARG A 110 4.47 20.48 18.07
CA ARG A 110 3.56 20.57 19.23
C ARG A 110 3.26 19.21 19.85
N ILE A 111 2.96 18.20 19.04
CA ILE A 111 2.40 16.92 19.51
C ILE A 111 3.32 15.72 19.32
N ASN A 112 4.56 15.92 18.86
CA ASN A 112 5.53 14.90 18.45
C ASN A 112 5.15 14.12 17.18
N ILE A 113 6.17 13.52 16.55
CA ILE A 113 6.01 12.85 15.25
C ILE A 113 5.06 11.65 15.28
N LEU A 114 5.03 10.89 16.39
CA LEU A 114 4.14 9.74 16.49
C LEU A 114 2.67 10.18 16.50
N GLN A 115 2.33 11.21 17.28
CA GLN A 115 0.96 11.71 17.33
C GLN A 115 0.58 12.45 16.05
N ALA A 116 1.50 13.18 15.44
CA ALA A 116 1.26 13.84 14.15
C ALA A 116 0.99 12.82 13.03
N SER A 117 1.71 11.69 13.00
CA SER A 117 1.41 10.57 12.08
C SER A 117 0.00 10.02 12.29
N LEU A 118 -0.39 9.75 13.54
CA LEU A 118 -1.72 9.25 13.86
C LEU A 118 -2.82 10.27 13.50
N LEU A 119 -2.56 11.56 13.75
CA LEU A 119 -3.46 12.64 13.39
C LEU A 119 -3.63 12.75 11.87
N ALA A 120 -2.55 12.63 11.10
CA ALA A 120 -2.60 12.61 9.65
C ALA A 120 -3.44 11.43 9.14
N MET A 121 -3.30 10.24 9.73
CA MET A 121 -4.13 9.07 9.40
C MET A 121 -5.62 9.30 9.70
N VAL A 122 -5.94 9.92 10.84
CA VAL A 122 -7.33 10.28 11.18
C VAL A 122 -7.90 11.30 10.19
N LYS A 123 -7.12 12.32 9.83
CA LYS A 123 -7.51 13.30 8.80
C LYS A 123 -7.74 12.63 7.45
N ALA A 124 -6.90 11.69 7.05
CA ALA A 124 -7.06 10.95 5.80
C ALA A 124 -8.34 10.09 5.79
N LEU A 125 -8.64 9.42 6.90
CA LEU A 125 -9.87 8.63 7.06
C LEU A 125 -11.12 9.52 7.04
N ALA A 126 -11.06 10.71 7.65
CA ALA A 126 -12.16 11.68 7.64
C ALA A 126 -12.41 12.31 6.26
N ALA A 127 -11.48 12.16 5.32
CA ALA A 127 -11.58 12.65 3.95
C ALA A 127 -12.09 11.59 2.95
N LEU A 128 -12.49 10.39 3.43
CA LEU A 128 -13.17 9.37 2.64
C LEU A 128 -14.68 9.62 2.51
#